data_AF-A0A6V7QNW2-F1
#
_entry.id   AF-A0A6V7QNW2-F1
#
_cell.length_a   1.000
_cell.length_b   1.000
_cell.length_c   1.000
_cell.angle_alpha   90.00
_cell.angle_beta   90.00
_cell.angle_gamma   90.00
#
_symmetry.space_group_name_H-M   'P 1'
#
loop_
_entity.id
_entity.type
_entity.pdbx_description
1 polymer ?
#
loop_
_entity_poly.entity_id
_entity_poly.type
_entity_poly.pdbx_seq_one_letter_code
_entity_poly.pdbx_strand_id
1 'polypeptide(L)'
;MVSCVHEDGVVDFDDGSSLCADVIFYCTGYKYHFPFLELDEINIDDSRVGPLYKHIFPPKLAPWLSFVGLPYKAIIFLMIELQCKWIARILSNKLALPSETDMMASVLEHYRRMEEAGMPKHHTHSLLSNQADYLNWLSCEVGMPPVEEWRFRMYDRAIMRIHSRDDKCRDNWDADPSI
;
A
#
# COMPACT_ATOMS: atom_id res chain seq x y z
N MET A 1 -2.21 13.58 21.74
CA MET A 1 -1.69 14.11 20.47
C MET A 1 -1.32 15.57 20.71
N VAL A 2 -0.59 16.23 19.81
CA VAL A 2 -0.26 17.66 20.01
C VAL A 2 -1.54 18.46 19.81
N SER A 3 -1.91 19.27 20.79
CA SER A 3 -3.13 20.09 20.77
C SER A 3 -2.84 21.51 20.30
N CYS A 4 -1.72 22.11 20.74
CA CYS A 4 -1.32 23.47 20.37
C CYS A 4 0.22 23.61 20.37
N VAL A 5 0.73 24.49 19.52
CA VAL A 5 2.13 24.95 19.52
C VAL A 5 2.10 26.47 19.64
N HIS A 6 2.74 26.99 20.68
CA HIS A 6 2.78 28.42 21.01
C HIS A 6 4.03 29.09 20.42
N GLU A 7 3.96 30.41 20.24
CA GLU A 7 5.07 31.21 19.69
C GLU A 7 6.31 31.23 20.59
N ASP A 8 6.15 31.00 21.89
CA ASP A 8 7.23 30.92 22.87
C ASP A 8 7.91 29.54 22.93
N GLY A 9 7.53 28.62 22.04
CA GLY A 9 8.11 27.28 21.94
C GLY A 9 7.45 26.24 22.86
N VAL A 10 6.41 26.61 23.62
CA VAL A 10 5.62 25.66 24.41
C VAL A 10 4.72 24.84 23.48
N VAL A 11 4.69 23.52 23.70
CA VAL A 11 3.84 22.57 23.00
C VAL A 11 2.91 21.92 24.02
N ASP A 12 1.60 22.07 23.80
CA ASP A 12 0.57 21.43 24.61
C ASP A 12 0.13 20.10 23.99
N PHE A 13 -0.19 19.14 24.84
CA PHE A 13 -0.72 17.83 24.45
C PHE A 13 -2.15 17.65 24.97
N ASP A 14 -2.93 16.78 24.30
CA ASP A 14 -4.32 16.52 24.69
C ASP A 14 -4.48 15.90 26.08
N ASP A 15 -3.42 15.33 26.65
CA ASP A 15 -3.43 14.80 28.03
C ASP A 15 -3.27 15.90 29.09
N GLY A 16 -3.15 17.16 28.66
CA GLY A 16 -2.97 18.33 29.52
C GLY A 16 -1.52 18.60 29.91
N SER A 17 -0.55 17.81 29.43
CA SER A 17 0.87 18.09 29.63
C SER A 17 1.38 19.13 28.62
N SER A 18 2.48 19.80 28.97
CA SER A 18 3.17 20.77 28.11
C SER A 18 4.69 20.61 28.20
N LEU A 19 5.42 20.91 27.12
CA LEU A 19 6.88 20.97 27.11
C LEU A 19 7.40 22.07 26.17
N CYS A 20 8.60 22.59 26.42
CA CYS A 20 9.27 23.48 25.45
C CYS A 20 10.07 22.65 24.42
N ALA A 21 9.95 22.98 23.14
CA ALA A 21 10.68 22.33 22.06
C ALA A 21 11.31 23.35 21.11
N ASP A 22 12.58 23.13 20.76
CA ASP A 22 13.27 23.95 19.77
C ASP A 22 12.93 23.55 18.32
N VAL A 23 12.58 22.28 18.10
CA VAL A 23 12.36 21.70 16.76
C VAL A 23 11.18 20.75 16.77
N ILE A 24 10.33 20.84 15.74
CA ILE A 24 9.21 19.94 15.49
C ILE A 24 9.45 19.21 14.16
N PHE A 25 9.46 17.88 14.19
CA PHE A 25 9.55 17.04 13.00
C PHE A 25 8.20 16.40 12.67
N TYR A 26 7.61 16.75 11.52
CA TYR A 26 6.38 16.14 11.04
C TYR A 26 6.65 14.78 10.39
N CYS A 27 6.44 13.71 11.15
CA CYS A 27 6.52 12.33 10.68
C CYS A 27 5.12 11.76 10.31
N THR A 28 4.25 12.59 9.74
CA THR A 28 2.82 12.29 9.49
C THR A 28 2.55 11.57 8.16
N GLY A 29 3.59 11.02 7.53
CA GLY A 29 3.49 10.30 6.26
C GLY A 29 3.44 11.21 5.02
N TYR A 30 2.90 10.67 3.93
CA TYR A 30 2.91 11.29 2.60
C TYR A 30 1.54 11.16 1.93
N LYS A 31 1.31 11.97 0.88
CA LYS A 31 0.13 11.91 0.02
C LYS A 31 0.53 11.55 -1.40
N TYR A 32 -0.32 10.81 -2.11
CA TYR A 32 -0.14 10.63 -3.55
C TYR A 32 -0.34 11.97 -4.26
N HIS A 33 0.55 12.29 -5.19
CA HIS A 33 0.49 13.53 -5.95
C HIS A 33 1.10 13.31 -7.35
N PHE A 34 0.28 13.46 -8.38
CA PHE A 34 0.66 13.29 -9.78
C PHE A 34 0.34 14.58 -10.56
N PRO A 35 1.10 15.67 -10.37
CA PRO A 35 0.77 16.98 -10.96
C PRO A 35 0.85 16.99 -12.48
N PHE A 36 1.47 15.97 -13.08
CA PHE A 36 1.59 15.78 -14.52
C PHE A 36 0.41 15.00 -15.14
N LEU A 37 -0.50 14.47 -14.32
CA LEU A 37 -1.57 13.59 -14.78
C LEU A 37 -2.93 14.29 -14.63
N GLU A 38 -3.31 15.03 -15.66
CA GLU A 38 -4.58 15.77 -15.75
C GLU A 38 -5.64 14.92 -16.47
N LEU A 39 -6.26 13.98 -15.76
CA LEU A 39 -7.28 13.07 -16.31
C LEU A 39 -8.50 13.00 -15.39
N ASP A 40 -9.69 13.26 -15.92
CA ASP A 40 -10.95 13.22 -15.17
C ASP A 40 -11.30 11.80 -14.69
N GLU A 41 -10.75 10.77 -15.33
CA GLU A 41 -10.96 9.37 -14.98
C GLU A 41 -10.20 8.93 -13.72
N ILE A 42 -9.28 9.75 -13.19
CA ILE A 42 -8.45 9.43 -12.03
C ILE A 42 -8.57 10.55 -11.00
N ASN A 43 -9.01 10.19 -9.80
CA ASN A 43 -9.09 11.09 -8.68
C ASN A 43 -8.20 10.62 -7.53
N ILE A 44 -7.69 11.58 -6.75
CA ILE A 44 -7.03 11.34 -5.47
C ILE A 44 -7.89 11.95 -4.37
N ASP A 45 -8.58 11.10 -3.61
CA ASP A 45 -9.46 11.50 -2.51
C ASP A 45 -9.04 10.80 -1.22
N ASP A 46 -8.66 11.56 -0.20
CA ASP A 46 -8.11 11.03 1.07
C ASP A 46 -7.08 9.90 0.85
N SER A 47 -6.01 10.19 0.08
CA SER A 47 -4.95 9.22 -0.27
C SER A 47 -5.42 7.93 -0.98
N ARG A 48 -6.67 7.87 -1.46
CA ARG A 48 -7.13 6.84 -2.41
C ARG A 48 -6.93 7.35 -3.82
N VAL A 49 -6.06 6.67 -4.58
CA VAL A 49 -5.93 6.85 -6.03
C VAL A 49 -6.92 5.91 -6.71
N GLY A 50 -7.86 6.45 -7.47
CA GLY A 50 -8.94 5.61 -7.98
C GLY A 50 -9.82 6.27 -9.04
N PRO A 51 -10.71 5.47 -9.67
CA PRO A 51 -10.87 4.02 -9.48
C PRO A 51 -9.74 3.21 -10.15
N LEU A 52 -9.19 2.19 -9.46
CA LEU A 52 -8.11 1.34 -9.98
C LEU A 52 -8.39 -0.16 -9.79
N TYR A 53 -8.54 -0.90 -10.90
CA TYR A 53 -8.58 -2.35 -10.88
C TYR A 53 -7.25 -2.91 -10.39
N LYS A 54 -7.32 -3.71 -9.32
CA LYS A 54 -6.16 -4.37 -8.67
C LYS A 54 -5.03 -3.39 -8.29
N HIS A 55 -5.38 -2.14 -7.98
CA HIS A 55 -4.47 -1.03 -7.68
C HIS A 55 -3.53 -0.62 -8.84
N ILE A 56 -3.80 -1.05 -10.07
CA ILE A 56 -2.91 -0.89 -11.22
C ILE A 56 -3.60 -0.13 -12.35
N PHE A 57 -4.77 -0.60 -12.81
CA PHE A 57 -5.38 -0.10 -14.04
C PHE A 57 -6.62 0.76 -13.78
N PRO A 58 -6.68 2.01 -14.25
CA PRO A 58 -7.93 2.76 -14.34
C PRO A 58 -8.83 2.08 -15.39
N PRO A 59 -10.05 1.59 -15.03
CA PRO A 59 -10.85 0.77 -15.94
C PRO A 59 -11.07 1.39 -17.34
N LYS A 60 -11.36 2.70 -17.39
CA LYS A 60 -11.61 3.45 -18.64
C LYS A 60 -10.39 3.65 -19.54
N LEU A 61 -9.18 3.58 -18.96
CA LEU A 61 -7.93 3.90 -19.65
C LEU A 61 -7.04 2.67 -19.84
N ALA A 62 -7.47 1.51 -19.34
CA ALA A 62 -6.71 0.29 -19.45
C ALA A 62 -6.70 -0.25 -20.90
N PRO A 63 -5.60 -0.85 -21.37
CA PRO A 63 -4.32 -1.04 -20.66
C PRO A 63 -3.33 0.12 -20.84
N TRP A 64 -3.73 1.23 -21.47
CA TRP A 64 -2.85 2.31 -21.92
C TRP A 64 -2.27 3.16 -20.79
N LEU A 65 -2.91 3.15 -19.62
CA LEU A 65 -2.40 3.74 -18.40
C LEU A 65 -2.41 2.72 -17.27
N SER A 66 -1.29 2.62 -16.55
CA SER A 66 -1.11 1.73 -15.41
C SER A 66 -0.23 2.35 -14.35
N PHE A 67 -0.49 2.04 -13.09
CA PHE A 67 0.31 2.45 -11.95
C PHE A 67 1.11 1.27 -11.39
N VAL A 68 2.34 1.53 -10.99
CA VAL A 68 3.23 0.55 -10.36
C VAL A 68 3.64 1.08 -8.99
N GLY A 69 3.61 0.22 -7.98
CA GLY A 69 4.10 0.55 -6.64
C GLY A 69 3.17 1.43 -5.81
N LEU A 70 1.90 1.61 -6.19
CA LEU A 70 0.92 2.28 -5.34
C LEU A 70 0.70 1.55 -4.01
N PRO A 71 0.56 0.21 -3.95
CA PRO A 71 0.30 -0.43 -2.68
C PRO A 71 1.49 -0.36 -1.71
N TYR A 72 1.20 -0.32 -0.41
CA TYR A 72 2.19 -0.24 0.66
C TYR A 72 1.94 -1.31 1.73
N LYS A 73 2.90 -1.50 2.65
CA LYS A 73 2.92 -2.60 3.64
C LYS A 73 2.89 -3.99 2.98
N ALA A 74 3.79 -4.21 2.03
CA ALA A 74 4.04 -5.50 1.38
C ALA A 74 5.54 -5.70 1.16
N ILE A 75 5.94 -6.88 0.67
CA ILE A 75 7.30 -7.14 0.15
C ILE A 75 7.51 -6.33 -1.14
N ILE A 76 7.94 -5.08 -0.99
CA ILE A 76 7.85 -4.02 -2.02
C ILE A 76 8.48 -4.42 -3.36
N PHE A 77 9.72 -4.92 -3.36
CA PHE A 77 10.39 -5.23 -4.63
C PHE A 77 9.75 -6.39 -5.38
N LEU A 78 9.30 -7.43 -4.67
CA LEU A 78 8.59 -8.55 -5.28
C LEU A 78 7.24 -8.09 -5.84
N MET A 79 6.52 -7.26 -5.10
CA MET A 79 5.26 -6.67 -5.56
C MET A 79 5.46 -5.88 -6.86
N ILE A 80 6.43 -4.96 -6.90
CA ILE A 80 6.71 -4.13 -8.07
C ILE A 80 7.11 -5.01 -9.26
N GLU A 81 7.97 -6.01 -9.06
CA GLU A 81 8.37 -6.94 -10.12
C GLU A 81 7.15 -7.67 -10.71
N LEU A 82 6.30 -8.23 -9.86
CA LEU A 82 5.11 -8.96 -10.29
C LEU A 82 4.09 -8.06 -11.01
N GLN A 83 3.87 -6.84 -10.51
CA GLN A 83 3.02 -5.84 -11.19
C GLN A 83 3.57 -5.52 -12.59
N CYS A 84 4.86 -5.24 -12.71
CA CYS A 84 5.51 -4.96 -13.99
C CYS A 84 5.40 -6.13 -14.97
N LYS A 85 5.62 -7.38 -14.52
CA LYS A 85 5.46 -8.57 -15.37
C LYS A 85 4.02 -8.72 -15.86
N TRP A 86 3.04 -8.49 -15.00
CA TRP A 86 1.62 -8.59 -15.37
C TRP A 86 1.23 -7.53 -16.40
N ILE A 87 1.60 -6.26 -16.15
CA ILE A 87 1.39 -5.16 -17.10
C ILE A 87 2.05 -5.46 -18.45
N ALA A 88 3.31 -5.91 -18.47
CA ALA A 88 4.02 -6.23 -19.71
C ALA A 88 3.35 -7.37 -20.50
N ARG A 89 2.78 -8.37 -19.83
CA ARG A 89 2.02 -9.45 -20.49
C ARG A 89 0.73 -8.95 -21.11
N ILE A 90 0.04 -8.03 -20.45
CA ILE A 90 -1.17 -7.40 -21.00
C ILE A 90 -0.81 -6.55 -22.23
N LEU A 91 0.20 -5.67 -22.11
CA LEU A 91 0.64 -4.81 -23.22
C LEU A 91 1.20 -5.58 -24.42
N SER A 92 1.75 -6.78 -24.19
CA SER A 92 2.19 -7.70 -25.26
C SER A 92 1.10 -8.65 -25.75
N ASN A 93 -0.15 -8.43 -25.34
CA ASN A 93 -1.32 -9.22 -25.74
C ASN A 93 -1.21 -10.72 -25.39
N LYS A 94 -0.39 -11.06 -24.39
CA LYS A 94 -0.24 -12.43 -23.85
C LYS A 94 -1.27 -12.75 -22.77
N LEU A 95 -1.83 -11.72 -22.15
CA LEU A 95 -2.94 -11.79 -21.20
C LEU A 95 -3.97 -10.74 -21.60
N ALA A 96 -5.24 -11.05 -21.38
CA ALA A 96 -6.34 -10.12 -21.57
C ALA A 96 -6.80 -9.57 -20.23
N LEU A 97 -7.13 -8.28 -20.19
CA LEU A 97 -7.87 -7.71 -19.07
C LEU A 97 -9.36 -8.09 -19.19
N PRO A 98 -10.10 -8.12 -18.06
CA PRO A 98 -11.56 -8.14 -18.08
C PRO A 98 -12.12 -6.92 -18.81
N SER A 99 -13.43 -6.93 -19.08
CA SER A 99 -14.10 -5.75 -19.64
C SER A 99 -14.00 -4.55 -18.68
N GLU A 100 -14.14 -3.32 -19.22
CA GLU A 100 -14.21 -2.10 -18.40
C GLU A 100 -15.25 -2.23 -17.29
N THR A 101 -16.44 -2.74 -17.62
CA THR A 101 -17.55 -2.94 -16.68
C THR A 101 -17.17 -3.90 -15.55
N ASP A 102 -16.52 -5.01 -15.87
CA ASP A 102 -16.11 -6.01 -14.86
C ASP A 102 -14.99 -5.46 -13.96
N MET A 103 -14.04 -4.74 -14.55
CA MET A 103 -13.00 -4.05 -13.78
C MET A 103 -13.61 -3.02 -12.83
N MET A 104 -14.55 -2.20 -13.30
CA MET A 104 -15.25 -1.22 -12.47
C MET A 104 -16.07 -1.88 -11.36
N ALA A 105 -16.81 -2.94 -11.67
CA ALA A 105 -17.58 -3.70 -10.68
C ALA A 105 -16.66 -4.26 -9.58
N SER A 106 -15.48 -4.78 -9.95
CA SER A 106 -14.48 -5.23 -8.97
C SER A 106 -13.95 -4.11 -8.08
N VAL A 107 -13.78 -2.89 -8.62
CA VAL A 107 -13.33 -1.73 -7.83
C VAL A 107 -14.40 -1.31 -6.82
N LEU A 108 -15.65 -1.19 -7.28
CA LEU A 108 -16.77 -0.79 -6.43
C LEU A 108 -17.03 -1.81 -5.32
N GLU A 109 -16.92 -3.11 -5.64
CA GLU A 109 -17.03 -4.17 -4.65
C GLU A 109 -15.91 -4.11 -3.60
N HIS A 110 -14.68 -3.77 -4.00
CA HIS A 110 -13.59 -3.55 -3.05
C HIS A 110 -13.89 -2.36 -2.12
N TYR A 111 -14.39 -1.24 -2.67
CA TYR A 111 -14.77 -0.08 -1.85
C TYR A 111 -15.91 -0.38 -0.89
N ARG A 112 -16.93 -1.12 -1.33
CA ARG A 112 -18.05 -1.57 -0.47
C ARG A 112 -17.54 -2.42 0.70
N ARG A 113 -16.68 -3.41 0.43
CA ARG A 113 -16.08 -4.25 1.49
C ARG A 113 -15.26 -3.45 2.49
N MET A 114 -14.51 -2.46 2.02
CA MET A 114 -13.77 -1.57 2.91
C MET A 114 -14.70 -0.78 3.83
N GLU A 115 -15.78 -0.21 3.28
CA GLU A 115 -16.77 0.54 4.04
C GLU A 115 -17.46 -0.34 5.09
N GLU A 116 -17.88 -1.55 4.71
CA GLU A 116 -18.48 -2.53 5.63
C GLU A 116 -17.52 -2.99 6.74
N ALA A 117 -16.22 -3.03 6.45
CA ALA A 117 -15.17 -3.31 7.43
C ALA A 117 -14.77 -2.08 8.26
N GLY A 118 -15.38 -0.91 8.04
CA GLY A 118 -15.02 0.35 8.70
C GLY A 118 -13.62 0.85 8.35
N MET A 119 -13.05 0.41 7.22
CA MET A 119 -11.73 0.84 6.78
C MET A 119 -11.78 2.22 6.11
N PRO A 120 -10.97 3.20 6.55
CA PRO A 120 -10.95 4.53 5.96
C PRO A 120 -10.36 4.54 4.54
N LYS A 121 -10.69 5.57 3.76
CA LYS A 121 -10.29 5.67 2.34
C LYS A 121 -8.77 5.66 2.14
N HIS A 122 -8.01 6.35 2.99
CA HIS A 122 -6.54 6.38 2.93
C HIS A 122 -5.87 5.01 3.14
N HIS A 123 -6.61 3.97 3.57
CA HIS A 123 -6.12 2.60 3.64
C HIS A 123 -6.38 1.76 2.38
N THR A 124 -6.97 2.34 1.32
CA THR A 124 -7.33 1.57 0.10
C THR A 124 -6.15 0.87 -0.57
N HIS A 125 -4.95 1.42 -0.47
CA HIS A 125 -3.74 0.80 -1.04
C HIS A 125 -2.88 0.05 -0.01
N SER A 126 -3.38 -0.13 1.23
CA SER A 126 -2.68 -0.92 2.25
C SER A 126 -2.86 -2.41 2.00
N LEU A 127 -1.75 -3.15 1.84
CA LEU A 127 -1.77 -4.61 1.72
C LEU A 127 -1.48 -5.35 3.02
N LEU A 128 -1.41 -4.66 4.16
CA LEU A 128 -1.00 -5.27 5.45
C LEU A 128 -1.68 -6.61 5.75
N SER A 129 -2.99 -6.70 5.56
CA SER A 129 -3.79 -7.92 5.82
C SER A 129 -3.92 -8.84 4.61
N ASN A 130 -3.51 -8.41 3.41
CA ASN A 130 -3.83 -9.08 2.15
C ASN A 130 -2.62 -9.24 1.20
N GLN A 131 -1.40 -9.03 1.69
CA GLN A 131 -0.19 -9.07 0.84
C GLN A 131 0.02 -10.45 0.24
N ALA A 132 -0.25 -11.52 0.98
CA ALA A 132 -0.03 -12.89 0.51
C ALA A 132 -0.95 -13.20 -0.65
N ASP A 133 -2.25 -12.93 -0.50
CA ASP A 133 -3.24 -13.14 -1.55
C ASP A 133 -2.96 -12.29 -2.79
N TYR A 134 -2.60 -11.02 -2.61
CA TYR A 134 -2.29 -10.13 -3.73
C TYR A 134 -1.05 -10.60 -4.52
N LEU A 135 0.03 -10.95 -3.82
CA LEU A 135 1.27 -11.40 -4.45
C LEU A 135 1.11 -12.79 -5.09
N ASN A 136 0.40 -13.71 -4.45
CA ASN A 136 0.11 -15.03 -5.02
C ASN A 136 -0.82 -14.92 -6.23
N TRP A 137 -1.82 -14.04 -6.19
CA TRP A 137 -2.66 -13.77 -7.35
C TRP A 137 -1.83 -13.23 -8.52
N LEU A 138 -1.00 -12.19 -8.31
CA LEU A 138 -0.13 -11.68 -9.38
C LEU A 138 0.84 -12.76 -9.89
N SER A 139 1.42 -13.56 -9.00
CA SER A 139 2.32 -14.67 -9.38
C SER A 139 1.62 -15.67 -10.31
N CYS A 140 0.37 -16.04 -9.96
CA CYS A 140 -0.47 -16.91 -10.78
C CYS A 140 -0.75 -16.30 -12.15
N GLU A 141 -1.15 -15.02 -12.22
CA GLU A 141 -1.40 -14.32 -13.49
C GLU A 141 -0.17 -14.31 -14.41
N VAL A 142 1.03 -14.17 -13.83
CA VAL A 142 2.29 -14.21 -14.58
C VAL A 142 2.87 -15.63 -14.73
N GLY A 143 2.09 -16.67 -14.44
CA GLY A 143 2.48 -18.07 -14.62
C GLY A 143 3.71 -18.48 -13.80
N MET A 144 3.86 -17.89 -12.62
CA MET A 144 4.90 -18.21 -11.64
C MET A 144 4.29 -19.00 -10.47
N PRO A 145 5.09 -19.82 -9.75
CA PRO A 145 4.61 -20.51 -8.56
C PRO A 145 4.20 -19.51 -7.46
N PRO A 146 3.36 -19.92 -6.49
CA PRO A 146 3.10 -19.11 -5.31
C PRO A 146 4.39 -18.65 -4.63
N VAL A 147 4.34 -17.46 -4.04
CA VAL A 147 5.47 -16.89 -3.30
C VAL A 147 5.81 -17.79 -2.12
N GLU A 148 7.10 -17.98 -1.88
CA GLU A 148 7.57 -18.90 -0.84
C GLU A 148 7.13 -18.44 0.55
N GLU A 149 6.48 -19.33 1.30
CA GLU A 149 5.86 -19.02 2.60
C GLU A 149 6.84 -18.41 3.62
N TRP A 150 8.12 -18.78 3.55
CA TRP A 150 9.13 -18.22 4.44
C TRP A 150 9.31 -16.71 4.27
N ARG A 151 9.02 -16.15 3.08
CA ARG A 151 9.09 -14.70 2.84
C ARG A 151 8.02 -13.95 3.62
N PHE A 152 6.79 -14.50 3.67
CA PHE A 152 5.71 -13.92 4.48
C PHE A 152 6.03 -14.02 5.96
N ARG A 153 6.49 -15.19 6.44
CA ARG A 153 6.93 -15.35 7.83
C ARG A 153 8.06 -14.40 8.22
N MET A 154 9.04 -14.21 7.33
CA MET A 154 10.15 -13.28 7.56
C MET A 154 9.64 -11.83 7.63
N TYR A 155 8.75 -11.43 6.72
CA TYR A 155 8.13 -10.11 6.75
C TYR A 155 7.35 -9.88 8.04
N ASP A 156 6.50 -10.82 8.45
CA ASP A 156 5.69 -10.70 9.67
C ASP A 156 6.57 -10.60 10.91
N ARG A 157 7.62 -11.43 11.02
CA ARG A 157 8.60 -11.34 12.11
C ARG A 157 9.30 -9.98 12.14
N ALA A 158 9.73 -9.47 10.99
CA ALA A 158 10.37 -8.16 10.89
C ALA A 158 9.41 -7.05 11.33
N ILE A 159 8.15 -7.09 10.90
CA ILE A 159 7.11 -6.14 11.32
C ILE A 159 6.87 -6.24 12.83
N MET A 160 6.69 -7.43 13.39
CA MET A 160 6.50 -7.62 14.83
C MET A 160 7.66 -7.03 15.65
N ARG A 161 8.91 -7.23 15.21
CA ARG A 161 10.11 -6.65 15.87
C ARG A 161 10.17 -5.14 15.77
N ILE A 162 9.82 -4.57 14.61
CA ILE A 162 9.73 -3.11 14.46
C ILE A 162 8.69 -2.54 15.43
N HIS A 163 7.56 -3.24 15.60
CA HIS A 163 6.49 -2.81 16.52
C HIS A 163 6.80 -3.07 17.99
N SER A 164 7.71 -4.00 18.33
CA SER A 164 8.15 -4.22 19.71
C SER A 164 8.99 -3.06 20.25
N ARG A 165 9.42 -2.13 19.39
CA ARG A 165 10.29 -0.99 19.74
C ARG A 165 11.59 -1.44 20.41
N ASP A 166 12.08 -2.62 20.03
CA ASP A 166 13.40 -3.07 20.41
C ASP A 166 14.42 -2.38 19.51
N ASP A 167 15.31 -1.58 20.10
CA ASP A 167 16.37 -0.87 19.37
C ASP A 167 17.34 -1.84 18.67
N LYS A 168 17.34 -3.12 19.07
CA LYS A 168 18.12 -4.20 18.45
C LYS A 168 17.35 -5.00 17.40
N CYS A 169 16.18 -4.52 16.95
CA CYS A 169 15.36 -5.22 15.95
C CYS A 169 16.10 -5.57 14.65
N ARG A 170 17.18 -4.83 14.31
CA ARG A 170 18.04 -5.07 13.14
C ARG A 170 19.18 -6.05 13.39
N ASP A 171 19.55 -6.29 14.64
CA ASP A 171 20.70 -7.12 15.03
C ASP A 171 20.29 -8.51 15.47
N ASN A 172 19.03 -8.67 15.90
CA ASN A 172 18.47 -9.95 16.31
C ASN A 172 17.96 -10.70 15.08
N TRP A 173 18.77 -11.59 14.52
CA TRP A 173 18.38 -12.32 13.30
C TRP A 173 17.65 -13.62 13.59
N ASP A 174 17.87 -14.28 14.76
CA ASP A 174 17.41 -15.64 15.11
C ASP A 174 16.76 -16.35 13.93
N ALA A 175 17.62 -16.74 12.98
CA ALA A 175 17.25 -17.63 11.93
C ALA A 175 16.91 -18.93 12.63
N ASP A 176 15.62 -19.25 12.69
CA ASP A 176 15.20 -20.60 13.04
C ASP A 176 15.98 -21.55 12.11
N PRO A 177 16.85 -22.43 12.63
CA PRO A 177 17.69 -23.29 11.81
C PRO A 177 16.89 -24.37 11.05
N SER A 178 15.56 -24.35 11.11
CA SER A 178 14.66 -25.27 10.41
C SER A 178 14.08 -24.75 9.09
N ILE A 179 14.60 -23.64 8.54
CA ILE A 179 14.28 -23.15 7.17
C ILE A 179 15.29 -23.71 6.15
#